data_AF-A0A6V7XPG1-F1
#
_entry.id   AF-A0A6V7XPG1-F1
#
_cell.length_a   1.000
_cell.length_b   1.000
_cell.length_c   1.000
_cell.angle_alpha   90.00
_cell.angle_beta   90.00
_cell.angle_gamma   90.00
#
_symmetry.space_group_name_H-M   'P 1'
#
loop_
_entity.id
_entity.type
_entity.pdbx_description
1 polymer ?
#
loop_
_entity_poly.entity_id
_entity_poly.type
_entity_poly.pdbx_seq_one_letter_code
_entity_poly.pdbx_strand_id
1 'polypeptide(L)'
;MGENTNNINSDKAMSTSNYNFEDARLQASIRWLITRIYNDQNQLPDSLCEPFRLISEDRIELTQPVIFCLTNGSFYGQAAAKIFHDPSFLNGDLGLLFHALMQAGIDVKDKDGQSVTIELLRSQSPFNTNSHLVFIDSLMVAHLRSIISIDRVVQAISNYTVIEKREEPLDCVDALLFWINKVCLIVRDDVERNCVALTNGRNESDEPSINGTTIPEMEDLYEDLCDGTCICTLVSFYRPDELPLKEVCFKDPMSVNDCKFNLELLRNFCATNLPWNPFSFSN
;
A
#
# COMPACT_ATOMS: atom_id res chain seq x y z
N MET A 1 -18.40 -18.35 45.80
CA MET A 1 -18.19 -16.89 45.84
C MET A 1 -16.68 -16.69 45.96
N GLY A 2 -15.89 -16.32 44.97
CA GLY A 2 -16.09 -15.92 43.59
C GLY A 2 -14.70 -15.44 43.17
N GLU A 3 -13.93 -16.29 42.49
CA GLU A 3 -12.61 -15.94 41.96
C GLU A 3 -12.81 -15.18 40.66
N ASN A 4 -12.52 -13.88 40.67
CA ASN A 4 -12.41 -13.06 39.46
C ASN A 4 -10.97 -13.16 38.95
N THR A 5 -10.73 -14.08 38.03
CA THR A 5 -9.56 -14.04 37.15
C THR A 5 -9.87 -13.15 35.96
N ASN A 6 -9.41 -11.90 36.03
CA ASN A 6 -9.34 -11.01 34.88
C ASN A 6 -8.34 -11.59 33.87
N ASN A 7 -8.85 -12.28 32.86
CA ASN A 7 -8.08 -12.75 31.72
C ASN A 7 -7.92 -11.58 30.74
N ILE A 8 -6.89 -10.76 30.96
CA ILE A 8 -6.43 -9.78 29.97
C ILE A 8 -5.70 -10.59 28.91
N ASN A 9 -6.38 -10.82 27.78
CA ASN A 9 -5.72 -11.27 26.55
C ASN A 9 -4.66 -10.23 26.20
N SER A 10 -3.40 -10.53 26.50
CA SER A 10 -2.27 -9.83 25.96
C SER A 10 -2.15 -10.19 24.49
N ASP A 11 -2.16 -9.16 23.64
CA ASP A 11 -1.78 -9.22 22.23
C ASP A 11 -0.43 -9.92 22.11
N LYS A 12 -0.47 -11.20 21.77
CA LYS A 12 0.74 -11.96 21.47
C LYS A 12 1.15 -11.56 20.06
N ALA A 13 1.98 -10.53 19.96
CA ALA A 13 2.66 -10.16 18.74
C ALA A 13 3.20 -11.44 18.06
N MET A 14 2.75 -11.69 16.84
CA MET A 14 3.13 -12.85 16.05
C MET A 14 4.66 -12.82 15.89
N SER A 15 5.33 -13.89 16.34
CA SER A 15 6.77 -14.03 16.18
C SER A 15 7.12 -13.93 14.70
N THR A 16 8.09 -13.07 14.35
CA THR A 16 8.57 -12.89 12.97
C THR A 16 9.11 -14.18 12.34
N SER A 17 9.39 -15.21 13.16
CA SER A 17 9.81 -16.54 12.73
C SER A 17 8.77 -17.32 11.91
N ASN A 18 7.49 -16.93 11.93
CA ASN A 18 6.40 -17.60 11.22
C ASN A 18 5.83 -16.78 10.05
N TYR A 19 6.51 -15.71 9.63
CA TYR A 19 6.05 -14.88 8.51
C TYR A 19 6.15 -15.65 7.18
N ASN A 20 5.00 -15.90 6.55
CA ASN A 20 4.94 -16.45 5.20
C ASN A 20 4.68 -15.34 4.18
N PHE A 21 5.72 -14.96 3.44
CA PHE A 21 5.66 -13.91 2.41
C PHE A 21 4.65 -14.21 1.30
N GLU A 22 4.54 -15.46 0.87
CA GLU A 22 3.64 -15.84 -0.22
C GLU A 22 2.17 -15.67 0.18
N ASP A 23 1.83 -16.12 1.39
CA ASP A 23 0.48 -15.97 1.95
C ASP A 23 0.16 -14.50 2.23
N ALA A 24 1.12 -13.73 2.77
CA ALA A 24 0.93 -12.30 3.01
C ALA A 24 0.69 -11.52 1.71
N ARG A 25 1.45 -11.83 0.65
CA ARG A 25 1.24 -11.24 -0.68
C ARG A 25 -0.13 -11.60 -1.23
N LEU A 26 -0.54 -12.86 -1.15
CA LEU A 26 -1.87 -13.29 -1.59
C LEU A 26 -2.98 -12.55 -0.85
N GLN A 27 -2.87 -12.43 0.47
CA GLN A 27 -3.83 -11.67 1.28
C GLN A 27 -3.92 -10.21 0.87
N ALA A 28 -2.78 -9.54 0.72
CA ALA A 28 -2.73 -8.15 0.30
C ALA A 28 -3.37 -7.94 -1.09
N SER A 29 -2.99 -8.78 -2.08
CA SER A 29 -3.50 -8.67 -3.45
C SER A 29 -5.01 -8.87 -3.55
N ILE A 30 -5.55 -9.88 -2.85
CA ILE A 30 -7.00 -10.15 -2.85
C ILE A 30 -7.77 -9.07 -2.11
N ARG A 31 -7.28 -8.64 -0.94
CA ARG A 31 -7.95 -7.56 -0.19
C ARG A 31 -7.92 -6.25 -0.96
N TRP A 32 -6.83 -5.90 -1.62
CA TRP A 32 -6.78 -4.74 -2.51
C TRP A 32 -7.85 -4.82 -3.61
N LEU A 33 -7.97 -5.98 -4.26
CA LEU A 33 -8.93 -6.20 -5.33
C LEU A 33 -10.37 -6.05 -4.83
N ILE A 34 -10.69 -6.64 -3.68
CA ILE A 34 -12.00 -6.51 -3.02
C ILE A 34 -12.28 -5.06 -2.66
N THR A 35 -11.36 -4.36 -2.00
CA THR A 35 -11.48 -2.92 -1.66
C THR A 35 -11.59 -2.04 -2.91
N ARG A 36 -11.07 -2.49 -4.06
CA ARG A 36 -11.28 -1.79 -5.33
C ARG A 36 -12.65 -2.01 -5.91
N ILE A 37 -13.24 -3.18 -5.74
CA ILE A 37 -14.58 -3.48 -6.23
C ILE A 37 -15.65 -2.87 -5.30
N TYR A 38 -15.45 -2.92 -3.99
CA TYR A 38 -16.40 -2.47 -2.99
C TYR A 38 -15.81 -1.27 -2.24
N ASN A 39 -16.30 -0.07 -2.56
CA ASN A 39 -15.82 1.18 -1.93
C ASN A 39 -16.35 1.36 -0.50
N ASP A 40 -17.45 0.68 -0.16
CA ASP A 40 -18.10 0.69 1.14
C ASP A 40 -18.26 -0.75 1.63
N GLN A 41 -17.90 -1.01 2.89
CA GLN A 41 -18.10 -2.31 3.54
C GLN A 41 -19.57 -2.76 3.51
N ASN A 42 -20.52 -1.81 3.51
CA ASN A 42 -21.95 -2.13 3.44
C ASN A 42 -22.38 -2.73 2.09
N GLN A 43 -21.53 -2.67 1.06
CA GLN A 43 -21.77 -3.26 -0.25
C GLN A 43 -21.04 -4.59 -0.44
N LEU A 44 -20.19 -5.00 0.51
CA LEU A 44 -19.44 -6.24 0.44
C LEU A 44 -20.38 -7.43 0.74
N PRO A 45 -20.53 -8.40 -0.18
CA PRO A 45 -21.31 -9.61 0.10
C PRO A 45 -20.72 -10.41 1.26
N ASP A 46 -21.57 -10.97 2.13
CA ASP A 46 -21.15 -11.79 3.29
C ASP A 46 -20.16 -12.91 2.91
N SER A 47 -20.33 -13.50 1.72
CA SER A 47 -19.46 -14.55 1.20
C SER A 47 -18.03 -14.11 0.88
N LEU A 48 -17.78 -12.80 0.83
CA LEU A 48 -16.50 -12.17 0.53
C LEU A 48 -15.91 -11.42 1.73
N CYS A 49 -16.63 -11.33 2.85
CA CYS A 49 -16.12 -10.74 4.10
C CYS A 49 -14.89 -11.50 4.63
N GLU A 50 -14.92 -12.83 4.54
CA GLU A 50 -13.80 -13.71 4.90
C GLU A 50 -13.24 -14.41 3.65
N PRO A 51 -12.32 -13.77 2.90
CA PRO A 51 -11.81 -14.30 1.64
C PRO A 51 -10.85 -15.50 1.83
N PHE A 52 -10.44 -15.78 3.07
CA PHE A 52 -9.46 -16.80 3.42
C PHE A 52 -9.98 -17.78 4.48
N ARG A 53 -9.53 -19.03 4.42
CA ARG A 53 -9.70 -20.04 5.47
C ARG A 53 -8.34 -20.50 5.97
N LEU A 54 -8.20 -20.63 7.28
CA LEU A 54 -7.04 -21.27 7.91
C LEU A 54 -7.14 -22.78 7.74
N ILE A 55 -6.08 -23.39 7.22
CA ILE A 55 -5.97 -24.85 7.08
C ILE A 55 -5.07 -25.44 8.16
N SER A 56 -4.04 -24.70 8.54
CA SER A 56 -3.10 -25.01 9.62
C SER A 56 -2.60 -23.71 10.25
N GLU A 57 -1.83 -23.80 11.34
CA GLU A 57 -1.33 -22.63 12.08
C GLU A 57 -0.67 -21.57 11.18
N ASP A 58 0.02 -21.97 10.11
CA ASP A 58 0.76 -21.05 9.24
C ASP A 58 0.30 -21.06 7.75
N ARG A 59 -0.86 -21.65 7.41
CA ARG A 59 -1.33 -21.71 6.00
C ARG A 59 -2.77 -21.31 5.81
N ILE A 60 -2.99 -20.51 4.78
CA ILE A 60 -4.30 -20.05 4.31
C ILE A 60 -4.66 -20.62 2.93
N GLU A 61 -5.96 -20.74 2.67
CA GLU A 61 -6.49 -20.96 1.33
C GLU A 61 -7.61 -19.97 1.02
N LEU A 62 -7.78 -19.67 -0.26
CA LEU A 62 -8.93 -18.90 -0.74
C LEU A 62 -10.24 -19.66 -0.50
N THR A 63 -11.30 -18.92 -0.21
CA THR A 63 -12.65 -19.47 -0.21
C THR A 63 -13.13 -19.74 -1.64
N GLN A 64 -14.04 -20.70 -1.79
CA GLN A 64 -14.63 -21.03 -3.09
C GLN A 64 -15.32 -19.84 -3.79
N PRO A 65 -16.04 -18.94 -3.08
CA PRO A 65 -16.56 -17.71 -3.68
C PRO A 65 -15.46 -16.86 -4.34
N VAL A 66 -14.32 -16.67 -3.68
CA VAL A 66 -13.20 -15.90 -4.23
C VAL A 66 -12.60 -16.59 -5.45
N ILE A 67 -12.34 -17.90 -5.38
CA ILE A 67 -11.84 -18.69 -6.50
C ILE A 67 -12.77 -18.58 -7.71
N PHE A 68 -14.08 -18.70 -7.49
CA PHE A 68 -15.08 -18.58 -8.55
C PHE A 68 -15.05 -17.19 -9.20
N CYS A 69 -15.01 -16.12 -8.40
CA CYS A 69 -14.96 -14.75 -8.91
C CYS A 69 -13.67 -14.39 -9.67
N LEU A 70 -12.54 -14.99 -9.29
CA LEU A 70 -11.28 -14.85 -10.02
C LEU A 70 -11.30 -15.62 -11.34
N THR A 71 -11.77 -16.88 -11.30
CA THR A 71 -11.72 -17.78 -12.47
C THR A 71 -12.77 -17.48 -13.53
N ASN A 72 -13.90 -16.88 -13.13
CA ASN A 72 -14.88 -16.36 -14.08
C ASN A 72 -14.58 -14.93 -14.57
N GLY A 73 -13.51 -14.30 -14.09
CA GLY A 73 -13.07 -12.96 -14.49
C GLY A 73 -13.86 -11.79 -13.88
N SER A 74 -14.89 -12.04 -13.07
CA SER A 74 -15.76 -10.98 -12.53
C SER A 74 -15.03 -10.00 -11.60
N PHE A 75 -14.06 -10.46 -10.80
CA PHE A 75 -13.27 -9.54 -9.97
C PHE A 75 -12.40 -8.62 -10.82
N TYR A 76 -11.74 -9.19 -11.84
CA TYR A 76 -10.92 -8.42 -12.76
C TYR A 76 -11.74 -7.42 -13.56
N GLY A 77 -12.88 -7.86 -14.08
CA GLY A 77 -13.82 -7.03 -14.83
C GLY A 77 -14.33 -5.82 -14.04
N GLN A 78 -14.75 -6.06 -12.79
CA GLN A 78 -15.24 -4.99 -11.91
C GLN A 78 -14.13 -4.00 -11.52
N ALA A 79 -12.93 -4.48 -11.21
CA ALA A 79 -11.80 -3.61 -10.92
C ALA A 79 -11.40 -2.78 -12.16
N ALA A 80 -11.28 -3.43 -13.32
CA ALA A 80 -10.95 -2.78 -14.58
C ALA A 80 -11.99 -1.72 -14.99
N ALA A 81 -13.29 -2.00 -14.80
CA ALA A 81 -14.35 -1.04 -15.09
C ALA A 81 -14.17 0.28 -14.32
N LYS A 82 -13.66 0.21 -13.09
CA LYS A 82 -13.32 1.40 -12.29
C LYS A 82 -12.01 2.05 -12.70
N ILE A 83 -10.98 1.25 -13.00
CA ILE A 83 -9.64 1.75 -13.36
C ILE A 83 -9.66 2.49 -14.71
N PHE A 84 -10.35 1.92 -15.70
CA PHE A 84 -10.43 2.44 -17.06
C PHE A 84 -11.70 3.26 -17.32
N HIS A 85 -12.58 3.38 -16.32
CA HIS A 85 -13.87 4.08 -16.43
C HIS A 85 -14.75 3.56 -17.58
N ASP A 86 -14.71 2.24 -17.84
CA ASP A 86 -15.46 1.60 -18.93
C ASP A 86 -16.32 0.44 -18.38
N PRO A 87 -17.67 0.57 -18.40
CA PRO A 87 -18.56 -0.47 -17.92
C PRO A 87 -18.57 -1.74 -18.79
N SER A 88 -17.96 -1.72 -19.99
CA SER A 88 -17.85 -2.90 -20.86
C SER A 88 -17.13 -4.07 -20.18
N PHE A 89 -16.22 -3.78 -19.25
CA PHE A 89 -15.46 -4.78 -18.49
C PHE A 89 -16.29 -5.54 -17.44
N LEU A 90 -17.50 -5.07 -17.09
CA LEU A 90 -18.32 -5.70 -16.04
C LEU A 90 -18.74 -7.14 -16.37
N ASN A 91 -18.67 -7.54 -17.64
CA ASN A 91 -18.95 -8.93 -18.05
C ASN A 91 -17.81 -9.91 -17.68
N GLY A 92 -16.65 -9.43 -17.23
CA GLY A 92 -15.51 -10.27 -16.87
C GLY A 92 -14.81 -10.92 -18.06
N ASP A 93 -14.97 -10.41 -19.28
CA ASP A 93 -14.30 -10.96 -20.46
C ASP A 93 -12.78 -10.78 -20.37
N LEU A 94 -12.09 -11.87 -20.05
CA LEU A 94 -10.64 -11.90 -19.90
C LEU A 94 -9.92 -11.44 -21.17
N GLY A 95 -10.45 -11.71 -22.37
CA GLY A 95 -9.85 -11.27 -23.62
C GLY A 95 -9.85 -9.75 -23.76
N LEU A 96 -10.98 -9.10 -23.42
CA LEU A 96 -11.06 -7.63 -23.38
C LEU A 96 -10.12 -7.04 -22.33
N LEU A 97 -9.99 -7.69 -21.18
CA LEU A 97 -9.13 -7.24 -20.09
C LEU A 97 -7.63 -7.33 -20.45
N PHE A 98 -7.19 -8.44 -21.04
CA PHE A 98 -5.82 -8.58 -21.55
C PHE A 98 -5.53 -7.52 -22.62
N HIS A 99 -6.47 -7.30 -23.55
CA HIS A 99 -6.31 -6.28 -24.58
C HIS A 99 -6.19 -4.87 -23.97
N ALA A 100 -7.01 -4.54 -22.98
CA ALA A 100 -6.96 -3.24 -22.31
C ALA A 100 -5.61 -3.00 -21.59
N LEU A 101 -5.10 -4.00 -20.88
CA LEU A 101 -3.77 -3.93 -20.25
C LEU A 101 -2.66 -3.73 -21.29
N MET A 102 -2.73 -4.47 -22.40
CA MET A 102 -1.76 -4.31 -23.50
C MET A 102 -1.79 -2.90 -24.10
N GLN A 103 -2.98 -2.32 -24.33
CA GLN A 103 -3.13 -0.94 -24.80
C GLN A 103 -2.60 0.09 -23.80
N ALA A 104 -2.67 -0.22 -22.50
CA ALA A 104 -2.06 0.58 -21.44
C ALA A 104 -0.53 0.38 -21.30
N GLY A 105 0.08 -0.41 -22.20
CA GLY A 105 1.51 -0.72 -22.17
C GLY A 105 1.90 -1.59 -20.98
N ILE A 106 1.02 -2.52 -20.58
CA ILE A 106 1.23 -3.46 -19.48
C ILE A 106 1.18 -4.87 -20.05
N ASP A 107 2.33 -5.54 -20.02
CA ASP A 107 2.46 -6.92 -20.45
C ASP A 107 2.26 -7.85 -19.24
N VAL A 108 1.35 -8.81 -19.36
CA VAL A 108 0.96 -9.67 -18.24
C VAL A 108 1.88 -10.88 -18.21
N LYS A 109 3.07 -10.67 -17.63
CA LYS A 109 4.13 -11.68 -17.50
C LYS A 109 4.57 -11.83 -16.06
N ASP A 110 4.93 -13.05 -15.69
CA ASP A 110 5.55 -13.29 -14.39
C ASP A 110 7.02 -12.82 -14.37
N LYS A 111 7.65 -12.95 -13.20
CA LYS A 111 9.06 -12.58 -12.97
C LYS A 111 10.05 -13.32 -13.87
N ASP A 112 9.68 -14.49 -14.39
CA ASP A 112 10.49 -15.33 -15.26
C ASP A 112 10.21 -15.02 -16.76
N GLY A 113 9.36 -14.02 -17.03
CA GLY A 113 8.99 -13.58 -18.38
C GLY A 113 7.92 -14.44 -19.04
N GLN A 114 7.29 -15.36 -18.32
CA GLN A 114 6.25 -16.23 -18.86
C GLN A 114 4.92 -15.48 -18.91
N SER A 115 4.26 -15.52 -20.08
CA SER A 115 2.97 -14.86 -20.28
C SER A 115 1.84 -15.61 -19.58
N VAL A 116 1.02 -14.88 -18.84
CA VAL A 116 -0.21 -15.42 -18.27
C VAL A 116 -1.25 -15.56 -19.39
N THR A 117 -1.92 -16.71 -19.46
CA THR A 117 -2.98 -16.97 -20.45
C THR A 117 -4.36 -17.02 -19.81
N ILE A 118 -5.40 -16.89 -20.64
CA ILE A 118 -6.80 -16.99 -20.21
C ILE A 118 -7.08 -18.38 -19.59
N GLU A 119 -6.48 -19.43 -20.12
CA GLU A 119 -6.64 -20.81 -19.62
C GLU A 119 -6.10 -20.97 -18.21
N LEU A 120 -4.95 -20.35 -17.90
CA LEU A 120 -4.36 -20.38 -16.55
C LEU A 120 -5.27 -19.69 -15.53
N LEU A 121 -5.90 -18.57 -15.90
CA LEU A 121 -6.85 -17.86 -15.04
C LEU A 121 -8.17 -18.60 -14.88
N ARG A 122 -8.61 -19.39 -15.87
CA ARG A 122 -9.86 -20.17 -15.80
C ARG A 122 -9.70 -21.49 -15.03
N SER A 123 -8.47 -21.94 -14.77
CA SER A 123 -8.22 -23.21 -14.11
C SER A 123 -8.57 -23.17 -12.62
N GLN A 124 -9.46 -24.06 -12.17
CA GLN A 124 -9.79 -24.23 -10.76
C GLN A 124 -9.10 -25.45 -10.12
N SER A 125 -8.54 -26.36 -10.91
CA SER A 125 -7.95 -27.61 -10.40
C SER A 125 -6.84 -28.10 -11.35
N PRO A 126 -5.57 -27.71 -11.11
CA PRO A 126 -5.11 -26.85 -10.02
C PRO A 126 -5.47 -25.37 -10.24
N PHE A 127 -5.76 -24.66 -9.15
CA PHE A 127 -5.89 -23.20 -9.17
C PHE A 127 -4.50 -22.56 -9.32
N ASN A 128 -4.34 -21.64 -10.28
CA ASN A 128 -3.03 -21.05 -10.57
C ASN A 128 -2.84 -19.70 -9.85
N THR A 129 -2.50 -19.76 -8.55
CA THR A 129 -2.33 -18.57 -7.70
C THR A 129 -1.35 -17.56 -8.31
N ASN A 130 -0.22 -18.02 -8.87
CA ASN A 130 0.78 -17.12 -9.46
C ASN A 130 0.20 -16.30 -10.63
N SER A 131 -0.53 -16.95 -11.54
CA SER A 131 -1.19 -16.27 -12.68
C SER A 131 -2.18 -15.22 -12.21
N HIS A 132 -2.96 -15.55 -11.16
CA HIS A 132 -3.91 -14.61 -10.58
C HIS A 132 -3.20 -13.42 -9.92
N LEU A 133 -2.08 -13.63 -9.21
CA LEU A 133 -1.28 -12.56 -8.61
C LEU A 133 -0.70 -11.62 -9.68
N VAL A 134 -0.09 -12.16 -10.72
CA VAL A 134 0.48 -11.37 -11.84
C VAL A 134 -0.60 -10.52 -12.52
N PHE A 135 -1.79 -11.08 -12.70
CA PHE A 135 -2.90 -10.33 -13.29
C PHE A 135 -3.39 -9.20 -12.36
N ILE A 136 -3.44 -9.43 -11.05
CA ILE A 136 -3.78 -8.40 -10.06
C ILE A 136 -2.72 -7.30 -10.05
N ASP A 137 -1.43 -7.66 -10.05
CA ASP A 137 -0.32 -6.71 -10.10
C ASP A 137 -0.40 -5.83 -11.37
N SER A 138 -0.78 -6.44 -12.51
CA SER A 138 -1.01 -5.71 -13.76
C SER A 138 -2.14 -4.67 -13.65
N LEU A 139 -3.24 -5.03 -12.97
CA LEU A 139 -4.32 -4.08 -12.67
C LEU A 139 -3.89 -3.00 -11.67
N MET A 140 -3.08 -3.34 -10.67
CA MET A 140 -2.50 -2.37 -9.74
C MET A 140 -1.60 -1.36 -10.45
N VAL A 141 -0.78 -1.80 -11.41
CA VAL A 141 0.05 -0.92 -12.24
C VAL A 141 -0.83 -0.01 -13.10
N ALA A 142 -1.88 -0.55 -13.72
CA ALA A 142 -2.84 0.26 -14.48
C ALA A 142 -3.51 1.32 -13.60
N HIS A 143 -3.87 0.96 -12.38
CA HIS A 143 -4.44 1.88 -11.40
C HIS A 143 -3.45 2.95 -10.94
N LEU A 144 -2.21 2.57 -10.66
CA LEU A 144 -1.14 3.49 -10.28
C LEU A 144 -0.95 4.56 -11.36
N ARG A 145 -0.83 4.13 -12.63
CA ARG A 145 -0.67 5.03 -13.78
C ARG A 145 -1.89 5.92 -14.03
N SER A 146 -3.09 5.50 -13.61
CA SER A 146 -4.29 6.34 -13.74
C SER A 146 -4.42 7.40 -12.64
N ILE A 147 -3.83 7.16 -11.47
CA ILE A 147 -3.82 8.12 -10.36
C ILE A 147 -2.63 9.09 -10.49
N ILE A 148 -1.44 8.55 -10.75
CA ILE A 148 -0.18 9.29 -10.74
C ILE A 148 0.30 9.55 -12.16
N SER A 149 0.37 10.83 -12.53
CA SER A 149 1.03 11.28 -13.74
C SER A 149 2.12 12.30 -13.42
N ILE A 150 3.15 12.34 -14.26
CA ILE A 150 4.27 13.28 -14.16
C ILE A 150 3.73 14.72 -14.08
N ASP A 151 2.84 15.10 -15.00
CA ASP A 151 2.27 16.45 -15.04
C ASP A 151 1.56 16.84 -13.72
N ARG A 152 0.78 15.93 -13.14
CA ARG A 152 0.04 16.21 -11.90
C ARG A 152 0.98 16.38 -10.72
N VAL A 153 2.02 15.54 -10.64
CA VAL A 153 3.04 15.63 -9.58
C VAL A 153 3.84 16.92 -9.71
N VAL A 154 4.35 17.22 -10.90
CA VAL A 154 5.12 18.44 -11.17
C VAL A 154 4.27 19.67 -10.86
N GLN A 155 3.02 19.70 -11.31
CA GLN A 155 2.09 20.78 -10.99
C GLN A 155 1.87 20.93 -9.48
N ALA A 156 1.67 19.82 -8.75
CA ALA A 156 1.46 19.86 -7.31
C ALA A 156 2.66 20.46 -6.56
N ILE A 157 3.88 20.07 -6.91
CA ILE A 157 5.11 20.56 -6.28
C ILE A 157 5.47 21.99 -6.71
N SER A 158 5.12 22.39 -7.94
CA SER A 158 5.40 23.74 -8.46
C SER A 158 4.77 24.87 -7.63
N ASN A 159 3.75 24.55 -6.81
CA ASN A 159 3.14 25.50 -5.88
C ASN A 159 4.03 25.85 -4.69
N TYR A 160 5.07 25.05 -4.42
CA TYR A 160 5.92 25.17 -3.23
C TYR A 160 7.37 25.46 -3.57
N THR A 161 7.87 24.96 -4.70
CA THR A 161 9.25 25.17 -5.13
C THR A 161 9.38 25.21 -6.66
N VAL A 162 10.44 25.86 -7.15
CA VAL A 162 10.76 25.88 -8.57
C VAL A 162 11.32 24.53 -8.96
N ILE A 163 10.73 23.93 -10.01
CA ILE A 163 11.22 22.67 -10.58
C ILE A 163 12.00 22.99 -11.84
N GLU A 164 13.25 22.56 -11.88
CA GLU A 164 14.04 22.68 -13.08
C GLU A 164 13.69 21.54 -14.05
N LYS A 165 13.66 21.83 -15.34
CA LYS A 165 13.29 20.84 -16.37
C LYS A 165 14.14 19.57 -16.35
N ARG A 166 15.39 19.66 -15.87
CA ARG A 166 16.30 18.51 -15.75
C ARG A 166 15.94 17.54 -14.60
N GLU A 167 15.08 17.98 -13.69
CA GLU A 167 14.61 17.21 -12.53
C GLU A 167 13.24 16.57 -12.78
N GLU A 168 12.66 16.74 -13.99
CA GLU A 168 11.35 16.17 -14.29
C GLU A 168 11.42 14.63 -14.29
N PRO A 169 10.46 13.96 -13.62
CA PRO A 169 10.45 12.50 -13.56
C PRO A 169 10.24 11.82 -14.91
N LEU A 170 10.79 10.62 -15.07
CA LEU A 170 10.75 9.85 -16.31
C LEU A 170 9.50 8.96 -16.44
N ASP A 171 9.00 8.46 -15.32
CA ASP A 171 7.81 7.60 -15.26
C ASP A 171 7.01 7.80 -13.96
N CYS A 172 5.96 7.00 -13.75
CA CYS A 172 5.10 7.15 -12.57
C CYS A 172 5.76 6.78 -11.24
N VAL A 173 6.72 5.85 -11.24
CA VAL A 173 7.45 5.45 -10.04
C VAL A 173 8.44 6.54 -9.66
N ASP A 174 9.18 7.04 -10.65
CA ASP A 174 10.06 8.20 -10.48
C ASP A 174 9.27 9.45 -10.05
N ALA A 175 8.06 9.65 -10.59
CA ALA A 175 7.20 10.75 -10.16
C ALA A 175 6.77 10.65 -8.69
N LEU A 176 6.48 9.46 -8.18
CA LEU A 176 6.19 9.26 -6.75
C LEU A 176 7.41 9.57 -5.89
N LEU A 177 8.58 9.05 -6.27
CA LEU A 177 9.83 9.27 -5.56
C LEU A 177 10.18 10.76 -5.51
N PHE A 178 10.10 11.43 -6.67
CA PHE A 178 10.28 12.88 -6.79
C PHE A 178 9.32 13.67 -5.91
N TRP A 179 8.04 13.31 -5.90
CA TRP A 179 7.03 13.98 -5.07
C TRP A 179 7.39 13.89 -3.57
N ILE A 180 7.69 12.68 -3.11
CA ILE A 180 8.07 12.40 -1.72
C ILE A 180 9.33 13.19 -1.36
N ASN A 181 10.39 13.09 -2.15
CA ASN A 181 11.68 13.72 -1.86
C ASN A 181 11.63 15.24 -1.90
N LYS A 182 10.89 15.84 -2.84
CA LYS A 182 10.70 17.30 -2.86
C LYS A 182 9.97 17.78 -1.62
N VAL A 183 8.96 17.05 -1.14
CA VAL A 183 8.29 17.39 0.12
C VAL A 183 9.22 17.22 1.31
N CYS A 184 9.95 16.10 1.41
CA CYS A 184 10.94 15.89 2.47
C CYS A 184 11.98 17.02 2.52
N LEU A 185 12.49 17.45 1.37
CA LEU A 185 13.41 18.59 1.25
C LEU A 185 12.77 19.89 1.75
N ILE A 186 11.54 20.21 1.33
CA ILE A 186 10.83 21.42 1.78
C ILE A 186 10.67 21.43 3.30
N VAL A 187 10.26 20.30 3.89
CA VAL A 187 10.06 20.18 5.34
C VAL A 187 11.40 20.27 6.07
N ARG A 188 12.46 19.64 5.54
CA ARG A 188 13.82 19.72 6.11
C ARG A 188 14.31 21.14 6.17
N ASP A 189 14.20 21.88 5.07
CA ASP A 189 14.60 23.29 5.00
C ASP A 189 13.83 24.16 6.00
N ASP A 190 12.55 23.87 6.24
CA ASP A 190 11.74 24.58 7.24
C ASP A 190 12.16 24.27 8.67
N VAL A 191 12.37 22.99 8.99
CA VAL A 191 12.87 22.53 10.30
C VAL A 191 14.20 23.17 10.64
N GLU A 192 15.16 23.18 9.70
CA GLU A 192 16.48 23.78 9.87
C GLU A 192 16.40 25.30 10.04
N ARG A 193 15.57 25.98 9.24
CA ARG A 193 15.38 27.44 9.31
C ARG A 193 14.75 27.89 10.62
N ASN A 194 13.80 27.10 11.14
CA ASN A 194 13.02 27.42 12.34
C ASN A 194 13.58 26.77 13.62
N CYS A 195 14.69 26.03 13.52
CA CYS A 195 15.31 25.27 14.62
C CYS A 195 14.29 24.37 15.35
N VAL A 196 13.45 23.65 14.61
CA VAL A 196 12.44 22.76 15.19
C VAL A 196 13.13 21.52 15.74
N ALA A 197 12.94 21.23 17.03
CA ALA A 197 13.43 20.00 17.63
C ALA A 197 12.54 18.82 17.22
N LEU A 198 13.10 17.86 16.50
CA LEU A 198 12.40 16.64 16.10
C LEU A 198 12.57 15.55 17.16
N THR A 199 11.60 14.64 17.26
CA THR A 199 11.69 13.54 18.22
C THR A 199 12.61 12.44 17.71
N ASN A 200 13.47 12.00 18.62
CA ASN A 200 14.26 10.78 18.47
C ASN A 200 13.44 9.58 18.95
N GLY A 201 12.18 9.41 18.53
CA GLY A 201 11.33 8.30 18.99
C GLY A 201 10.61 8.53 20.31
N ARG A 202 10.05 7.45 20.90
CA ARG A 202 9.03 7.52 21.96
C ARG A 202 9.47 7.02 23.33
N ASN A 203 10.74 6.66 23.55
CA ASN A 203 11.15 6.30 24.90
C ASN A 203 11.12 7.55 25.79
N GLU A 204 10.74 7.43 27.06
CA GLU A 204 10.68 8.58 27.99
C GLU A 204 12.04 9.31 28.13
N SER A 205 13.14 8.66 27.73
CA SER A 205 14.49 9.21 27.69
C SER A 205 14.84 9.96 26.39
N ASP A 206 14.05 9.81 25.33
CA ASP A 206 14.35 10.36 24.01
C ASP A 206 13.87 11.82 23.97
N GLU A 207 14.75 12.76 24.33
CA GLU A 207 14.45 14.19 24.25
C GLU A 207 14.49 14.69 22.79
N PRO A 208 13.55 15.57 22.39
CA PRO A 208 13.62 16.25 21.10
C PRO A 208 14.94 17.00 20.98
N SER A 209 15.64 16.82 19.86
CA SER A 209 16.90 17.51 19.60
C SER A 209 16.82 18.29 18.30
N ILE A 210 17.42 19.48 18.31
CA ILE A 210 17.66 20.29 17.11
C ILE A 210 18.86 19.73 16.33
N ASN A 211 19.79 19.06 17.02
CA ASN A 211 21.02 18.52 16.45
C ASN A 211 20.96 16.99 16.42
N GLY A 212 21.17 16.38 15.24
CA GLY A 212 21.29 14.91 15.10
C GLY A 212 20.04 14.18 14.62
N THR A 213 18.99 14.90 14.21
CA THR A 213 17.83 14.37 13.49
C THR A 213 17.69 15.10 12.16
N THR A 214 17.64 14.34 11.08
CA THR A 214 17.47 14.89 9.73
C THR A 214 16.35 14.14 9.04
N ILE A 215 15.51 14.87 8.31
CA ILE A 215 14.50 14.27 7.46
C ILE A 215 15.22 13.60 6.27
N PRO A 216 15.11 12.28 6.11
CA PRO A 216 15.83 11.56 5.07
C PRO A 216 15.22 11.82 3.69
N GLU A 217 15.97 11.45 2.67
CA GLU A 217 15.47 11.26 1.31
C GLU A 217 15.35 9.77 1.04
N MET A 218 14.44 9.43 0.14
CA MET A 218 14.21 8.07 -0.33
C MET A 218 15.05 7.83 -1.58
N GLU A 219 15.84 6.76 -1.60
CA GLU A 219 16.64 6.37 -2.77
C GLU A 219 15.87 5.39 -3.66
N ASP A 220 15.25 4.38 -3.05
CA ASP A 220 14.43 3.37 -3.73
C ASP A 220 13.05 3.26 -3.10
N LEU A 221 12.01 3.54 -3.89
CA LEU A 221 10.61 3.48 -3.42
C LEU A 221 10.25 2.10 -2.85
N TYR A 222 10.80 1.01 -3.36
CA TYR A 222 10.45 -0.35 -2.93
C TYR A 222 11.19 -0.79 -1.66
N GLU A 223 12.38 -0.25 -1.41
CA GLU A 223 13.21 -0.63 -0.25
C GLU A 223 13.01 0.33 0.94
N ASP A 224 12.87 1.63 0.66
CA ASP A 224 12.95 2.69 1.68
C ASP A 224 11.58 3.11 2.23
N LEU A 225 10.48 2.59 1.70
CA LEU A 225 9.13 2.82 2.28
C LEU A 225 8.94 2.18 3.66
N CYS A 226 9.80 1.23 4.04
CA CYS A 226 9.55 0.32 5.16
C CYS A 226 9.73 0.95 6.55
N ASP A 227 10.43 2.08 6.66
CA ASP A 227 10.64 2.78 7.94
C ASP A 227 9.53 3.80 8.27
N GLY A 228 8.67 4.10 7.29
CA GLY A 228 7.56 5.05 7.38
C GLY A 228 7.96 6.53 7.48
N THR A 229 9.25 6.89 7.53
CA THR A 229 9.72 8.23 7.87
C THR A 229 9.34 9.26 6.81
N CYS A 230 9.68 9.00 5.55
CA CYS A 230 9.37 9.88 4.42
C CYS A 230 7.86 10.02 4.20
N ILE A 231 7.09 8.94 4.41
CA ILE A 231 5.64 8.95 4.21
C ILE A 231 4.94 9.69 5.36
N CYS A 232 5.39 9.53 6.60
CA CYS A 232 4.93 10.33 7.72
C CYS A 232 5.20 11.82 7.49
N THR A 233 6.38 12.16 6.96
CA THR A 233 6.74 13.53 6.61
C THR A 233 5.81 14.10 5.54
N LEU A 234 5.55 13.33 4.47
CA LEU A 234 4.62 13.70 3.42
C LEU A 234 3.21 13.94 3.95
N VAL A 235 2.71 13.05 4.82
CA VAL A 235 1.39 13.19 5.44
C VAL A 235 1.35 14.42 6.34
N SER A 236 2.36 14.62 7.20
CA SER A 236 2.49 15.78 8.08
C SER A 236 2.52 17.10 7.30
N PHE A 237 3.19 17.13 6.14
CA PHE A 237 3.20 18.31 5.27
C PHE A 237 1.81 18.70 4.77
N TYR A 238 1.01 17.73 4.33
CA TYR A 238 -0.35 17.99 3.82
C TYR A 238 -1.42 18.07 4.91
N ARG A 239 -1.18 17.46 6.07
CA ARG A 239 -2.10 17.26 7.19
C ARG A 239 -1.39 17.45 8.54
N PRO A 240 -0.86 18.67 8.80
CA PRO A 240 -0.03 18.92 9.97
C PRO A 240 -0.80 18.85 11.30
N ASP A 241 -2.12 19.05 11.26
CA ASP A 241 -2.98 18.98 12.45
C ASP A 241 -3.30 17.53 12.81
N GLU A 242 -3.45 16.66 11.81
CA GLU A 242 -3.81 15.25 12.00
C GLU A 242 -2.60 14.32 12.21
N LEU A 243 -1.43 14.67 11.68
CA LEU A 243 -0.16 14.00 11.95
C LEU A 243 0.97 15.02 12.15
N PRO A 244 1.15 15.54 13.37
CA PRO A 244 2.18 16.54 13.64
C PRO A 244 3.59 15.98 13.42
N LEU A 245 4.46 16.75 12.74
CA LEU A 245 5.84 16.34 12.41
C LEU A 245 6.64 15.88 13.64
N LYS A 246 6.44 16.53 14.78
CA LYS A 246 7.10 16.18 16.05
C LYS A 246 6.78 14.77 16.53
N GLU A 247 5.67 14.17 16.11
CA GLU A 247 5.30 12.81 16.52
C GLU A 247 6.04 11.74 15.72
N VAL A 248 6.67 12.12 14.60
CA VAL A 248 7.38 11.20 13.70
C VAL A 248 8.79 10.94 14.23
N CYS A 249 9.20 9.67 14.23
CA CYS A 249 10.56 9.28 14.62
C CYS A 249 11.54 9.46 13.44
N PHE A 250 12.62 10.20 13.67
CA PHE A 250 13.68 10.47 12.70
C PHE A 250 15.07 9.98 13.17
N LYS A 251 15.13 8.86 13.91
CA LYS A 251 16.41 8.32 14.35
C LYS A 251 17.24 7.86 13.15
N ASP A 252 18.55 8.04 13.25
CA ASP A 252 19.51 7.41 12.35
C ASP A 252 20.63 6.75 13.17
N PRO A 253 20.76 5.41 13.18
CA PRO A 253 19.93 4.44 12.46
C PRO A 253 18.57 4.17 13.13
N MET A 254 17.55 3.82 12.33
CA MET A 254 16.24 3.34 12.80
C MET A 254 16.30 1.90 13.32
N SER A 255 15.69 1.61 14.46
CA SER A 255 15.42 0.23 14.90
C SER A 255 14.08 -0.27 14.36
N VAL A 256 13.86 -1.59 14.39
CA VAL A 256 12.58 -2.20 13.99
C VAL A 256 11.39 -1.63 14.77
N ASN A 257 11.57 -1.29 16.05
CA ASN A 257 10.52 -0.67 16.85
C ASN A 257 10.22 0.76 16.41
N ASP A 258 11.25 1.50 15.99
CA ASP A 258 11.08 2.86 15.48
C ASP A 258 10.33 2.84 14.13
N CYS A 259 10.69 1.91 13.22
CA CYS A 259 9.96 1.71 11.96
C CYS A 259 8.50 1.33 12.22
N LYS A 260 8.26 0.37 13.12
CA LYS A 260 6.90 -0.06 13.49
C LYS A 260 6.08 1.11 14.04
N PHE A 261 6.70 1.95 14.88
CA PHE A 261 6.04 3.13 15.43
C PHE A 261 5.58 4.10 14.33
N ASN A 262 6.46 4.45 13.38
CA ASN A 262 6.08 5.31 12.25
C ASN A 262 4.97 4.66 11.39
N LEU A 263 5.06 3.35 11.10
CA LEU A 263 4.03 2.64 10.36
C LEU A 263 2.68 2.60 11.11
N GLU A 264 2.68 2.52 12.45
CA GLU A 264 1.47 2.61 13.26
C GLU A 264 0.84 4.01 13.20
N LEU A 265 1.64 5.08 13.16
CA LEU A 265 1.14 6.44 12.94
C LEU A 265 0.42 6.54 11.59
N LEU A 266 1.04 6.04 10.51
CA LEU A 266 0.43 6.02 9.19
C LEU A 266 -0.87 5.20 9.18
N ARG A 267 -0.86 4.02 9.81
CA ARG A 267 -2.05 3.17 9.92
C ARG A 267 -3.19 3.90 10.62
N ASN A 268 -2.90 4.54 11.74
CA ASN A 268 -3.90 5.28 12.52
C ASN A 268 -4.45 6.45 11.72
N PHE A 269 -3.57 7.26 11.11
CA PHE A 269 -3.96 8.37 10.25
C PHE A 269 -4.88 7.90 9.10
N CYS A 270 -4.50 6.83 8.41
CA CYS A 270 -5.28 6.27 7.32
C CYS A 270 -6.66 5.75 7.76
N ALA A 271 -6.75 5.16 8.95
CA ALA A 271 -8.00 4.64 9.49
C ALA A 271 -8.99 5.74 9.92
N THR A 272 -8.49 6.89 10.38
CA THR A 272 -9.33 7.95 10.96
C THR A 272 -9.58 9.13 10.03
N ASN A 273 -8.65 9.44 9.13
CA ASN A 273 -8.66 10.71 8.37
C ASN A 273 -8.87 10.53 6.86
N LEU A 274 -8.78 9.30 6.32
CA LEU A 274 -9.04 9.05 4.91
C LEU A 274 -10.44 8.50 4.68
N PRO A 275 -11.09 8.83 3.54
CA PRO A 275 -12.41 8.28 3.21
C PRO A 275 -12.37 6.79 2.87
N TRP A 276 -11.18 6.21 2.69
CA TRP A 276 -10.94 4.78 2.51
C TRP A 276 -9.65 4.40 3.23
N ASN A 277 -9.59 3.19 3.80
CA ASN A 277 -8.40 2.71 4.50
C ASN A 277 -7.50 1.87 3.57
N PRO A 278 -6.30 2.33 3.18
CA PRO A 278 -5.34 1.54 2.41
C PRO A 278 -4.74 0.35 3.16
N PHE A 279 -4.76 0.35 4.50
CA PHE A 279 -4.28 -0.78 5.28
C PHE A 279 -5.34 -1.88 5.26
N SER A 280 -5.16 -2.84 4.36
CA SER A 280 -6.01 -4.01 4.27
C SER A 280 -5.77 -5.04 5.37
N PHE A 281 -4.69 -4.90 6.13
CA PHE A 281 -4.37 -5.77 7.27
C PHE A 281 -5.16 -5.29 8.50
N SER A 282 -6.30 -5.91 8.75
CA SER A 282 -6.96 -5.86 10.05
C SER A 282 -6.19 -6.76 11.04
N ASN A 283 -6.06 -6.29 12.29
CA ASN A 283 -5.37 -6.96 13.41
C ASN A 283 -5.69 -8.45 13.54
#